data_AF-A0A5K1HNH5-F1
#
_entry.id   AF-A0A5K1HNH5-F1
#
_cell.length_a   1.000
_cell.length_b   1.000
_cell.length_c   1.000
_cell.angle_alpha   90.00
_cell.angle_beta   90.00
_cell.angle_gamma   90.00
#
_symmetry.space_group_name_H-M   'P 1'
#
loop_
_entity.id
_entity.type
_entity.pdbx_description
1 polymer ?
#
loop_
_entity_poly.entity_id
_entity_poly.type
_entity_poly.pdbx_seq_one_letter_code
_entity_poly.pdbx_strand_id
1 'polypeptide(L)' 'VRCPQRAGLALRGTFLIDDNQIVRHISVNDLSVGRNVDEYLRLLE' A
#
# COMPACT_ATOMS: atom_id res chain seq x y z
N VAL A 1 -24.64 -10.50 -3.41
CA VAL A 1 -23.66 -9.55 -2.84
C VAL A 1 -23.34 -8.47 -3.87
N ARG A 2 -24.10 -7.37 -3.89
CA ARG A 2 -23.90 -6.27 -4.86
C ARG A 2 -23.63 -5.00 -4.04
N CYS A 3 -22.36 -4.70 -3.83
CA CYS A 3 -21.96 -3.42 -3.23
C CYS A 3 -22.02 -2.34 -4.31
N PRO A 4 -22.48 -1.11 -4.01
CA PRO A 4 -22.47 -0.03 -4.98
C PRO A 4 -21.02 0.22 -5.40
N GLN A 5 -20.77 0.32 -6.70
CA GLN A 5 -19.43 0.25 -7.33
C GLN A 5 -18.43 1.35 -6.88
N ARG A 6 -18.77 2.18 -5.90
CA ARG A 6 -17.94 3.30 -5.39
C ARG A 6 -17.77 3.35 -3.86
N ALA A 7 -18.41 2.48 -3.08
CA ALA A 7 -18.51 2.67 -1.62
C ALA A 7 -17.80 1.61 -0.76
N GLY A 8 -16.96 0.73 -1.35
CA GLY A 8 -16.37 -0.37 -0.57
C GLY A 8 -15.20 -1.10 -1.22
N LEU A 9 -14.53 -0.53 -2.22
CA LEU A 9 -13.28 -1.10 -2.71
C LEU A 9 -12.12 -0.57 -1.87
N ALA A 10 -11.39 -1.48 -1.24
CA ALA A 10 -10.18 -1.13 -0.52
C ALA A 10 -9.11 -0.59 -1.49
N LEU A 11 -8.50 0.53 -1.13
CA LEU A 11 -7.32 1.07 -1.81
C LEU A 11 -6.12 0.14 -1.58
N ARG A 12 -5.11 0.23 -2.45
CA ARG A 12 -3.90 -0.60 -2.35
C ARG A 12 -2.90 0.03 -1.40
N GLY A 13 -2.86 -0.46 -0.16
CA GLY A 13 -1.88 -0.04 0.85
C GLY A 13 -0.62 -0.92 0.85
N THR A 14 0.55 -0.30 0.98
CA THR A 14 1.84 -0.96 1.30
C THR A 14 2.39 -0.33 2.58
N PHE A 15 2.76 -1.18 3.54
CA PHE A 15 3.26 -0.77 4.85
C PHE A 15 4.64 -1.39 5.07
N LEU A 16 5.63 -0.55 5.38
CA LEU A 16 6.96 -0.99 5.78
C LEU A 16 7.04 -0.95 7.30
N ILE A 17 7.23 -2.11 7.92
CA ILE A 17 7.25 -2.29 9.37
C ILE A 17 8.63 -2.82 9.73
N ASP A 18 9.27 -2.19 10.71
CA ASP A 18 10.56 -2.64 11.22
C ASP A 18 10.43 -3.74 12.30
N ASP A 19 11.56 -4.28 12.75
CA ASP A 19 11.59 -5.33 13.80
C ASP A 19 11.04 -4.84 15.15
N ASN A 20 10.98 -3.52 15.37
CA ASN A 20 10.41 -2.92 16.57
C ASN A 20 8.88 -2.73 16.46
N GLN A 21 8.25 -3.27 15.41
CA GLN A 21 6.83 -3.12 15.10
C GLN A 21 6.42 -1.66 14.85
N ILE A 22 7.36 -0.82 14.42
CA ILE A 22 7.13 0.59 14.08
C ILE A 22 6.95 0.70 12.57
N VAL A 23 5.88 1.36 12.16
CA VAL A 23 5.63 1.67 10.76
C VAL A 23 6.60 2.77 10.31
N ARG A 24 7.49 2.45 9.38
CA ARG A 24 8.49 3.38 8.83
C ARG A 24 8.02 4.07 7.57
N HIS A 25 7.16 3.41 6.80
CA HIS A 25 6.64 3.97 5.56
C HIS A 25 5.24 3.44 5.26
N ILE A 26 4.38 4.32 4.74
CA ILE A 26 3.02 4.01 4.33
C ILE A 26 2.81 4.58 2.93
N SER A 27 2.43 3.73 1.99
CA SER A 27 2.04 4.13 0.63
C SER A 27 0.63 3.63 0.34
N VAL A 28 -0.27 4.56 -0.02
CA VAL A 28 -1.65 4.25 -0.39
C VAL A 28 -1.85 4.63 -1.84
N ASN A 29 -2.16 3.65 -2.68
CA ASN A 29 -2.34 3.83 -4.12
C ASN A 29 -3.76 3.45 -4.55
N ASP A 30 -4.22 4.12 -5.60
CA ASP A 30 -5.44 3.74 -6.29
C ASP A 30 -5.30 2.40 -7.02
N LEU A 31 -6.45 1.82 -7.36
CA LEU A 31 -6.52 0.49 -7.98
C LEU A 31 -5.87 0.42 -9.37
N SER A 32 -5.83 1.55 -10.08
CA SER A 32 -5.24 1.72 -11.42
C SER A 32 -3.74 1.99 -11.40
N VAL A 33 -3.17 2.30 -10.24
CA VAL A 33 -1.74 2.60 -10.09
C VAL A 33 -0.99 1.34 -9.66
N GLY A 34 0.07 1.02 -10.40
CA GLY A 34 0.98 -0.09 -10.09
C GLY A 34 1.94 0.25 -8.95
N ARG A 35 2.46 -0.78 -8.28
CA ARG A 35 3.53 -0.63 -7.30
C ARG A 35 4.87 -0.73 -8.01
N ASN A 36 5.82 0.13 -7.68
CA ASN A 36 7.20 0.01 -8.12
C ASN A 36 8.03 -0.67 -7.02
N VAL A 37 8.47 -1.91 -7.26
CA VAL A 37 9.23 -2.71 -6.30
C VAL A 37 10.61 -2.11 -6.06
N ASP A 38 11.24 -1.52 -7.07
CA ASP A 38 12.58 -0.93 -6.98
C ASP A 38 12.59 0.28 -6.02
N GLU A 39 11.48 1.02 -5.93
CA GLU A 39 11.35 2.15 -5.00
C GLU A 39 11.27 1.66 -3.55
N TYR A 40 10.55 0.57 -3.29
CA TYR A 40 10.49 -0.02 -1.95
C TYR A 40 11.81 -0.66 -1.53
N LEU A 41 12.58 -1.23 -2.46
CA LEU A 41 13.94 -1.72 -2.20
C LEU A 41 14.89 -0.58 -1.81
N ARG A 42 14.82 0.57 -2.51
CA ARG A 42 15.59 1.77 -2.14
C ARG A 42 15.23 2.30 -0.74
N LEU A 43 13.99 2.15 -0.30
CA LEU A 43 13.57 2.54 1.05
C LEU A 43 14.04 1.55 2.14
N LEU A 44 14.45 0.34 1.75
CA LEU A 44 14.97 -0.69 2.64
C LEU A 44 16.51 -0.66 2.78
N GLU A 45 17.22 -0.11 1.79
CA GLU A 45 18.66 0.19 1.86
C GLU A 45 18.95 1.33 2.86
#